data_AF-A0A848ZMP5-F1
#
_entry.id   AF-A0A848ZMP5-F1
#
_cell.length_a   1.000
_cell.length_b   1.000
_cell.length_c   1.000
_cell.angle_alpha   90.00
_cell.angle_beta   90.00
_cell.angle_gamma   90.00
#
_symmetry.space_group_name_H-M   'P 1'
#
loop_
_entity.id
_entity.type
_entity.pdbx_description
1 polymer ?
#
loop_
_entity_poly.entity_id
_entity_poly.type
_entity_poly.pdbx_seq_one_letter_code
_entity_poly.pdbx_strand_id
1 'polypeptide(L)'
;MPSFREKINGKPIHSRSLDLKTYPLGEDRIIVEGWLKDDRFKGGYGLDGQMRKEGLVHHMAVRLLVGGMPPTIHDAEADMPHVPHELCHSTQDSIKKVIGLEIKSGFG
;
A
#
# COMPACT_ATOMS: atom_id res chain seq x y z
N MET A 1 -20.05 10.56 28.32
CA MET A 1 -20.15 10.59 26.84
C MET A 1 -19.92 9.18 26.34
N PRO A 2 -20.69 8.68 25.35
CA PRO A 2 -20.44 7.35 24.78
C PRO A 2 -19.05 7.29 24.12
N SER A 3 -18.38 6.15 24.29
CA SER A 3 -17.07 5.85 23.70
C SER A 3 -17.12 5.82 22.18
N PHE A 4 -15.96 5.98 21.53
CA PHE A 4 -15.90 5.83 20.07
C PHE A 4 -16.31 4.43 19.60
N ARG A 5 -16.01 3.40 20.38
CA ARG A 5 -16.47 2.03 20.10
C ARG A 5 -17.99 1.94 20.03
N GLU A 6 -18.70 2.56 20.97
CA GLU A 6 -20.17 2.59 20.99
C GLU A 6 -20.77 3.47 19.88
N LYS A 7 -20.01 4.46 19.39
CA LYS A 7 -20.41 5.31 18.27
C LYS A 7 -20.20 4.67 16.90
N ILE A 8 -19.35 3.65 16.77
CA ILE A 8 -19.20 2.88 15.54
C ILE A 8 -20.44 2.00 15.38
N ASN A 9 -21.45 2.56 14.72
CA ASN A 9 -22.66 1.86 14.33
C ASN A 9 -22.78 1.84 12.79
N GLY A 10 -23.25 0.72 12.25
CA GLY A 10 -23.41 0.54 10.80
C GLY A 10 -22.15 0.08 10.05
N LYS A 11 -22.20 0.17 8.71
CA LYS A 11 -21.13 -0.29 7.81
C LYS A 11 -20.06 0.79 7.64
N PRO A 12 -18.78 0.41 7.49
CA PRO A 12 -17.72 1.36 7.16
C PRO A 12 -18.03 2.08 5.84
N ILE A 13 -17.59 3.33 5.71
CA ILE A 13 -17.66 4.09 4.45
C ILE A 13 -16.45 3.81 3.55
N HIS A 14 -15.36 3.32 4.14
CA HIS A 14 -14.08 3.04 3.50
C HIS A 14 -13.32 1.97 4.31
N SER A 15 -12.55 1.13 3.64
CA SER A 15 -11.54 0.27 4.26
C SER A 15 -10.24 0.30 3.48
N ARG A 16 -9.13 0.24 4.20
CA ARG A 16 -7.78 0.01 3.67
C ARG A 16 -7.21 -1.24 4.31
N SER A 17 -6.70 -2.15 3.51
CA SER A 17 -5.94 -3.31 3.98
C SER A 17 -4.51 -3.27 3.43
N LEU A 18 -3.56 -3.63 4.27
CA LEU A 18 -2.18 -3.89 3.92
C LEU A 18 -1.88 -5.36 4.24
N ASP A 19 -1.44 -6.13 3.25
CA ASP A 19 -1.01 -7.51 3.41
C ASP A 19 0.48 -7.58 3.07
N LEU A 20 1.31 -8.02 4.01
CA LEU A 20 2.75 -8.11 3.84
C LEU A 20 3.20 -9.55 4.02
N LYS A 21 4.02 -10.02 3.08
CA LYS A 21 4.61 -11.36 3.08
C LYS A 21 6.11 -11.25 2.82
N THR A 22 6.87 -12.04 3.54
CA THR A 22 8.33 -12.12 3.37
C THR A 22 8.72 -13.52 2.94
N TYR A 23 9.51 -13.62 1.88
CA TYR A 23 9.97 -14.86 1.30
C TYR A 23 11.49 -14.94 1.38
N PRO A 24 12.07 -16.06 1.83
CA PRO A 24 13.52 -16.22 1.83
C PRO A 24 14.04 -16.30 0.39
N LEU A 25 15.15 -15.62 0.13
CA LEU A 25 15.93 -15.76 -1.09
C LEU A 25 17.37 -16.03 -0.65
N GLY A 26 17.97 -17.16 -1.03
CA GLY A 26 19.29 -17.56 -0.52
C GLY A 26 20.35 -16.45 -0.61
N GLU A 27 21.45 -16.62 0.15
CA GLU A 27 22.53 -15.62 0.30
C GLU A 27 22.07 -14.37 1.09
N ASP A 28 21.46 -14.57 2.25
CA ASP A 28 21.05 -13.49 3.19
C ASP A 28 20.15 -12.42 2.56
N ARG A 29 19.27 -12.84 1.65
CA ARG A 29 18.28 -11.98 0.99
C ARG A 29 16.86 -12.42 1.31
N ILE A 30 15.94 -11.49 1.14
CA ILE A 30 14.50 -11.73 1.24
C ILE A 30 13.78 -10.96 0.15
N ILE A 31 12.63 -11.47 -0.27
CA ILE A 31 11.64 -10.69 -1.00
C ILE A 31 10.56 -10.26 -0.01
N VAL A 32 10.28 -8.97 0.06
CA VAL A 32 9.13 -8.44 0.79
C VAL A 32 8.07 -8.05 -0.23
N GLU A 33 6.93 -8.72 -0.22
CA GLU A 33 5.74 -8.35 -1.00
C GLU A 33 4.73 -7.65 -0.10
N GLY A 34 4.28 -6.47 -0.52
CA GLY A 34 3.22 -5.71 0.15
C GLY A 34 2.08 -5.42 -0.82
N TRP A 35 0.86 -5.81 -0.46
CA TRP A 35 -0.36 -5.45 -1.18
C TRP A 35 -1.15 -4.37 -0.44
N LEU A 36 -1.49 -3.31 -1.16
CA LEU A 36 -2.43 -2.29 -0.73
C LEU A 36 -3.75 -2.49 -1.47
N LYS A 37 -4.84 -2.58 -0.70
CA LYS A 37 -6.20 -2.54 -1.24
C LYS A 37 -7.05 -1.54 -0.48
N ASP A 38 -7.68 -0.64 -1.23
CA ASP A 38 -8.64 0.32 -0.71
C ASP A 38 -10.00 0.09 -1.34
N ASP A 39 -11.04 -0.02 -0.51
CA ASP A 39 -12.43 -0.13 -0.94
C ASP A 39 -13.23 1.06 -0.39
N ARG A 40 -14.05 1.67 -1.24
CA ARG A 40 -15.02 2.69 -0.87
C ARG A 40 -16.42 2.08 -0.90
N PHE A 41 -17.11 2.03 0.24
CA PHE A 41 -18.44 1.40 0.34
C PHE A 41 -19.61 2.37 0.18
N LYS A 42 -19.33 3.67 0.11
CA LYS A 42 -20.32 4.71 -0.22
C LYS A 42 -19.69 5.76 -1.12
N GLY A 43 -20.42 6.15 -2.16
CA GLY A 43 -20.01 7.28 -3.00
C GLY A 43 -19.92 8.59 -2.21
N GLY A 44 -19.23 9.57 -2.76
CA GLY A 44 -19.06 10.88 -2.16
C GLY A 44 -18.37 11.86 -3.11
N TYR A 45 -18.06 13.06 -2.63
CA TYR A 45 -17.35 14.05 -3.43
C TYR A 45 -15.88 14.12 -3.01
N GLY A 46 -14.99 14.21 -3.98
CA GLY A 46 -13.59 14.53 -3.74
C GLY A 46 -13.38 15.99 -3.34
N LEU A 47 -12.16 16.32 -2.92
CA LEU A 47 -11.75 17.71 -2.65
C LEU A 47 -11.80 18.59 -3.92
N ASP A 48 -11.74 17.96 -5.08
CA ASP A 48 -11.92 18.55 -6.41
C ASP A 48 -13.41 18.75 -6.78
N GLY A 49 -14.34 18.43 -5.87
CA GLY A 49 -15.78 18.52 -6.11
C GLY A 49 -16.33 17.45 -7.06
N GLN A 50 -15.50 16.51 -7.53
CA GLN A 50 -15.95 15.46 -8.44
C GLN A 50 -16.61 14.32 -7.67
N MET A 51 -17.72 13.79 -8.20
CA MET A 51 -18.40 12.64 -7.63
C MET A 51 -17.55 11.38 -7.83
N ARG A 52 -17.31 10.67 -6.73
CA ARG A 52 -16.61 9.39 -6.69
C ARG A 52 -17.59 8.30 -6.33
N LYS A 53 -17.70 7.29 -7.20
CA LYS A 53 -18.56 6.14 -6.96
C LYS A 53 -17.97 5.23 -5.87
N GLU A 54 -18.84 4.42 -5.28
CA GLU A 54 -18.43 3.26 -4.49
C GLU A 54 -17.68 2.25 -5.37
N GLY A 55 -16.84 1.42 -4.74
CA GLY A 55 -16.03 0.40 -5.40
C GLY A 55 -14.57 0.42 -4.96
N LEU A 56 -13.78 -0.39 -5.65
CA LEU A 56 -12.33 -0.47 -5.51
C LEU A 56 -11.71 0.91 -5.81
N VAL A 57 -10.77 1.34 -4.98
CA VAL A 57 -10.06 2.62 -5.14
C VAL A 57 -8.60 2.37 -5.49
N HIS A 58 -7.93 1.46 -4.77
CA HIS A 58 -6.57 1.03 -5.05
C HIS A 58 -6.50 -0.49 -4.98
N HIS A 59 -5.74 -1.08 -5.90
CA HIS A 59 -5.26 -2.45 -5.80
C HIS A 59 -3.87 -2.45 -6.42
N MET A 60 -2.86 -2.58 -5.57
CA MET A 60 -1.47 -2.51 -5.99
C MET A 60 -0.57 -3.36 -5.10
N ALA A 61 0.51 -3.83 -5.68
CA ALA A 61 1.56 -4.58 -5.01
C ALA A 61 2.90 -3.85 -5.16
N VAL A 62 3.74 -3.93 -4.14
CA VAL A 62 5.16 -3.59 -4.21
C VAL A 62 5.96 -4.82 -3.80
N ARG A 63 7.04 -5.11 -4.52
CA ARG A 63 7.99 -6.16 -4.16
C ARG A 63 9.37 -5.55 -4.03
N LEU A 64 10.03 -5.84 -2.92
CA LEU A 64 11.37 -5.36 -2.61
C LEU A 64 12.31 -6.55 -2.49
N LEU A 65 13.43 -6.50 -3.19
CA LEU A 65 14.58 -7.34 -2.88
C LEU A 65 15.39 -6.66 -1.78
N VAL A 66 15.49 -7.31 -0.63
CA VAL A 66 16.22 -6.78 0.52
C VAL A 66 17.33 -7.75 0.89
N GLY A 67 18.49 -7.23 1.25
CA GLY A 67 19.61 -8.04 1.72
C GLY A 67 20.65 -7.26 2.50
N GLY A 68 21.64 -7.99 2.99
CA GLY A 68 22.78 -7.43 3.69
C GLY A 68 22.49 -6.97 5.12
N MET A 69 23.54 -6.45 5.75
CA MET A 69 23.53 -5.88 7.10
C MET A 69 24.27 -4.53 7.05
N PRO A 70 23.57 -3.38 7.16
CA PRO A 70 22.14 -3.24 7.47
C PRO A 70 21.23 -3.70 6.31
N PRO A 71 19.97 -4.12 6.61
CA PRO A 71 19.02 -4.50 5.57
C PRO A 71 18.80 -3.37 4.57
N THR A 72 19.13 -3.61 3.31
CA THR A 72 19.13 -2.59 2.25
C THR A 72 18.29 -3.06 1.07
N ILE A 73 17.54 -2.15 0.45
CA ILE A 73 16.75 -2.43 -0.74
C ILE A 73 17.67 -2.48 -1.96
N HIS A 74 17.84 -3.67 -2.53
CA HIS A 74 18.66 -3.89 -3.73
C HIS A 74 17.88 -3.72 -5.03
N ASP A 75 16.59 -4.03 -5.03
CA ASP A 75 15.70 -3.79 -6.15
C ASP A 75 14.25 -3.60 -5.67
N ALA A 76 13.42 -2.99 -6.50
CA ALA A 76 12.02 -2.73 -6.20
C ALA A 76 11.16 -2.78 -7.46
N GLU A 77 10.00 -3.41 -7.41
CA GLU A 77 9.00 -3.35 -8.48
C GLU A 77 7.61 -3.10 -7.90
N ALA A 78 6.69 -2.64 -8.75
CA ALA A 78 5.30 -2.46 -8.37
C ALA A 78 4.36 -2.93 -9.48
N ASP A 79 3.27 -3.57 -9.07
CA ASP A 79 2.13 -3.88 -9.93
C ASP A 79 0.93 -3.04 -9.46
N MET A 80 0.13 -2.52 -10.38
CA MET A 80 -1.01 -1.67 -10.04
C MET A 80 -2.26 -2.09 -10.82
N PRO A 81 -2.86 -3.27 -10.51
CA PRO A 81 -4.05 -3.76 -11.20
C PRO A 81 -5.23 -2.79 -11.21
N HIS A 82 -5.34 -1.92 -10.19
CA HIS A 82 -6.36 -0.88 -10.14
C HIS A 82 -5.82 0.41 -9.51
N VAL A 83 -6.06 1.53 -10.20
CA VAL A 83 -5.68 2.87 -9.75
C VAL A 83 -6.87 3.84 -9.84
N PRO A 84 -6.91 4.87 -8.98
CA PRO A 84 -8.00 5.85 -9.02
C PRO A 84 -7.82 6.90 -10.13
N HIS A 85 -6.62 7.03 -10.70
CA HIS A 85 -6.31 8.01 -11.73
C HIS A 85 -5.17 7.51 -12.64
N GLU A 86 -5.18 7.86 -13.92
CA GLU A 86 -4.19 7.38 -14.90
C GLU A 86 -2.74 7.74 -14.52
N LEU A 87 -2.52 8.95 -13.99
CA LEU A 87 -1.21 9.41 -13.54
C LEU A 87 -0.62 8.54 -12.43
N CYS A 88 -1.43 7.77 -11.70
CA CYS A 88 -0.94 6.87 -10.66
C CYS A 88 -0.02 5.78 -11.20
N HIS A 89 -0.11 5.40 -12.49
CA HIS A 89 0.82 4.42 -13.07
C HIS A 89 2.28 4.89 -13.07
N SER A 90 2.53 6.21 -13.04
CA SER A 90 3.91 6.74 -12.84
C SER A 90 4.54 6.27 -11.52
N THR A 91 3.73 5.79 -10.57
CA THR A 91 4.21 5.20 -9.33
C THR A 91 5.04 3.95 -9.58
N GLN A 92 4.76 3.18 -10.64
CA GLN A 92 5.52 1.98 -11.01
C GLN A 92 7.00 2.29 -11.25
N ASP A 93 7.30 3.42 -11.90
CA ASP A 93 8.68 3.86 -12.09
C ASP A 93 9.24 4.52 -10.82
N SER A 94 8.40 5.27 -10.11
CA SER A 94 8.83 5.99 -8.91
C SER A 94 9.33 5.07 -7.79
N ILE A 95 8.86 3.81 -7.75
CA ILE A 95 9.28 2.85 -6.72
C ILE A 95 10.77 2.56 -6.79
N LYS A 96 11.39 2.67 -7.98
CA LYS A 96 12.83 2.49 -8.16
C LYS A 96 13.66 3.50 -7.37
N LYS A 97 13.08 4.64 -6.95
CA LYS A 97 13.75 5.64 -6.11
C LYS A 97 14.05 5.13 -4.69
N VAL A 98 13.46 4.00 -4.26
CA VAL A 98 13.74 3.41 -2.96
C VAL A 98 14.95 2.46 -2.97
N ILE A 99 15.51 2.16 -4.15
CA ILE A 99 16.71 1.33 -4.28
C ILE A 99 17.89 2.03 -3.60
N GLY A 100 18.64 1.28 -2.79
CA GLY A 100 19.75 1.77 -1.98
C GLY A 100 19.32 2.32 -0.62
N LEU A 101 18.03 2.42 -0.31
CA LEU A 101 17.58 2.80 1.02
C LEU A 101 17.75 1.64 2.01
N GLU A 102 18.22 1.97 3.20
CA GLU A 102 18.28 1.06 4.34
C GLU A 102 16.90 0.97 5.02
N ILE A 103 16.45 -0.25 5.30
CA ILE A 103 15.29 -0.49 6.15
C ILE A 103 15.73 -0.30 7.60
N LYS A 104 15.38 0.86 8.15
CA LYS A 104 15.61 1.22 9.56
C LYS A 104 14.43 0.76 10.43
N SER A 105 14.50 1.07 11.73
CA SER A 105 13.49 0.69 12.73
C SER A 105 12.04 0.86 12.24
N GLY A 106 11.21 -0.15 12.48
CA GLY A 106 9.77 -0.09 12.26
C GLY A 106 9.02 0.65 13.36
N PHE A 107 7.70 0.49 13.39
CA PHE A 107 6.87 0.94 14.51
C PHE A 107 7.08 -0.02 15.70
N GLY A 108 7.50 0.53 16.84
CA GLY A 108 7.56 -0.15 18.13
C GLY A 108 6.33 0.10 18.98
#